data_AF-A0A832ZVR2-F1
#
_entry.id   AF-A0A832ZVR2-F1
#
_cell.length_a   1.000
_cell.length_b   1.000
_cell.length_c   1.000
_cell.angle_alpha   90.00
_cell.angle_beta   90.00
_cell.angle_gamma   90.00
#
_symmetry.space_group_name_H-M   'P 1'
#
loop_
_entity.id
_entity.type
_entity.pdbx_description
1 polymer ?
#
loop_
_entity_poly.entity_id
_entity_poly.type
_entity_poly.pdbx_seq_one_letter_code
_entity_poly.pdbx_strand_id
1 'polypeptide(L)'
;MTNNGKDRFPYAYEVETPKGAEGWERMYPYYYVFERNPGPRRDWESSLFWFQDGMHHGEPLYPLDAIHPMAWQWALSSYNSRTFVVPPALGISHRVLNGYLYITPIPVTDPKEVERRVELFKKRAGHYYQNWNSIFEEWKVNAEKIIKEMESLEFNDLPEFEDEEIVFKHLGLSKSSFTLY
;
A
#
# COMPACT_ATOMS: atom_id res chain seq x y z
N MET A 1 8.60 -19.30 35.41
CA MET A 1 8.32 -17.87 35.63
C MET A 1 7.00 -17.55 34.95
N THR A 2 5.93 -17.33 35.71
CA THR A 2 4.62 -16.94 35.18
C THR A 2 4.67 -15.45 34.84
N ASN A 3 4.75 -15.14 33.55
CA ASN A 3 4.72 -13.76 33.06
C ASN A 3 3.30 -13.21 33.22
N ASN A 4 3.09 -12.23 34.11
CA ASN A 4 1.78 -11.64 34.42
C ASN A 4 1.27 -10.66 33.33
N GLY A 5 1.82 -10.71 32.11
CA GLY A 5 1.35 -9.92 30.97
C GLY A 5 1.57 -8.40 31.09
N LYS A 6 2.26 -7.93 32.14
CA LYS A 6 2.55 -6.49 32.35
C LYS A 6 3.75 -5.97 31.55
N ASP A 7 4.60 -6.86 31.03
CA ASP A 7 5.84 -6.50 30.32
C ASP A 7 5.74 -6.70 28.78
N ARG A 8 4.52 -6.72 28.22
CA ARG A 8 4.31 -6.80 26.76
C ARG A 8 3.74 -5.50 26.20
N PHE A 9 3.92 -5.29 24.90
CA PHE A 9 3.13 -4.28 24.19
C PHE A 9 1.63 -4.60 24.27
N PRO A 10 0.77 -3.56 24.32
CA PRO A 10 -0.68 -3.76 24.31
C PRO A 10 -1.13 -4.39 22.99
N TYR A 11 -2.18 -5.19 23.05
CA TYR A 11 -2.91 -5.57 21.85
C TYR A 11 -3.68 -4.37 21.31
N ALA A 12 -3.95 -4.32 20.01
CA ALA A 12 -4.65 -3.18 19.41
C ALA A 12 -6.02 -2.89 20.06
N TYR A 13 -6.76 -3.93 20.49
CA TYR A 13 -8.05 -3.76 21.17
C TYR A 13 -7.93 -3.31 22.64
N GLU A 14 -6.73 -3.31 23.22
CA GLU A 14 -6.45 -2.78 24.56
C GLU A 14 -6.03 -1.30 24.51
N VAL A 15 -5.72 -0.77 23.32
CA VAL A 15 -5.33 0.63 23.14
C VAL A 15 -6.58 1.50 23.18
N GLU A 16 -6.62 2.41 24.14
CA GLU A 16 -7.70 3.39 24.26
C GLU A 16 -7.68 4.39 23.10
N THR A 17 -8.86 4.85 22.70
CA THR A 17 -8.99 5.90 21.70
C THR A 17 -8.74 7.26 22.36
N PRO A 18 -7.82 8.10 21.84
CA PRO A 18 -7.56 9.42 22.38
C PRO A 18 -8.82 10.29 22.41
N LYS A 19 -8.92 11.16 23.41
CA LYS A 19 -10.02 12.12 23.53
C LYS A 19 -10.13 13.00 22.28
N GLY A 20 -11.31 13.05 21.68
CA GLY A 20 -11.58 13.80 20.45
C GLY A 20 -11.39 12.99 19.16
N ALA A 21 -10.89 11.76 19.24
CA ALA A 21 -10.77 10.84 18.11
C ALA A 21 -11.87 9.76 18.10
N GLU A 22 -12.91 9.89 18.92
CA GLU A 22 -13.96 8.88 19.03
C GLU A 22 -14.67 8.64 17.68
N GLY A 23 -14.85 7.36 17.33
CA GLY A 23 -15.50 6.97 16.07
C GLY A 23 -14.64 7.14 14.82
N TRP A 24 -13.31 7.33 14.98
CA TRP A 24 -12.35 7.38 13.87
C TRP A 24 -12.47 6.18 12.93
N GLU A 25 -12.90 5.02 13.43
CA GLU A 25 -13.04 3.79 12.64
C GLU A 25 -13.95 3.97 11.43
N ARG A 26 -14.96 4.84 11.51
CA ARG A 26 -15.93 5.11 10.42
C ARG A 26 -15.28 5.69 9.17
N MET A 27 -14.08 6.24 9.31
CA MET A 27 -13.31 6.85 8.23
C MET A 27 -12.65 5.82 7.32
N TYR A 28 -12.54 4.56 7.75
CA TYR A 28 -11.82 3.52 7.03
C TYR A 28 -12.74 2.33 6.73
N PRO A 29 -12.43 1.52 5.70
CA PRO A 29 -13.12 0.26 5.49
C PRO A 29 -13.00 -0.68 6.70
N TYR A 30 -14.05 -1.45 6.98
CA TYR A 30 -14.10 -2.34 8.16
C TYR A 30 -12.97 -3.39 8.21
N TYR A 31 -12.42 -3.77 7.06
CA TYR A 31 -11.29 -4.72 6.98
C TYR A 31 -9.94 -4.07 7.26
N TYR A 32 -9.89 -2.73 7.30
CA TYR A 32 -8.66 -1.95 7.44
C TYR A 32 -8.40 -1.51 8.89
N VAL A 33 -9.38 -1.66 9.79
CA VAL A 33 -9.23 -1.43 11.24
C VAL A 33 -9.03 -2.76 11.98
N PHE A 34 -8.45 -2.73 13.18
CA PHE A 34 -8.33 -3.92 14.03
C PHE A 34 -9.69 -4.45 14.50
N GLU A 35 -9.85 -5.76 14.59
CA GLU A 35 -11.03 -6.40 15.16
C GLU A 35 -11.03 -6.27 16.69
N ARG A 36 -12.09 -5.69 17.24
CA ARG A 36 -12.26 -5.57 18.70
C ARG A 36 -12.98 -6.78 19.29
N ASN A 37 -13.90 -7.38 18.54
CA ASN A 37 -14.72 -8.48 19.05
C ASN A 37 -13.93 -9.79 19.09
N PRO A 38 -14.15 -10.65 20.12
CA PRO A 38 -13.57 -11.98 20.14
C PRO A 38 -13.94 -12.78 18.88
N GLY A 39 -12.95 -13.43 18.29
CA GLY A 39 -13.15 -14.29 17.12
C GLY A 39 -11.85 -14.51 16.34
N PRO A 40 -11.92 -15.33 15.26
CA PRO A 40 -10.73 -15.79 14.54
C PRO A 40 -9.86 -14.65 13.99
N ARG A 41 -10.47 -13.54 13.58
CA ARG A 41 -9.74 -12.38 13.07
C ARG A 41 -8.92 -11.71 14.16
N ARG A 42 -9.52 -11.44 15.32
CA ARG A 42 -8.81 -10.84 16.45
C ARG A 42 -7.70 -11.76 16.95
N ASP A 43 -7.96 -13.06 17.02
CA ASP A 43 -6.96 -14.04 17.46
C ASP A 43 -5.77 -14.09 16.50
N TRP A 44 -6.02 -14.05 15.18
CA TRP A 44 -4.98 -13.95 14.15
C TRP A 44 -4.22 -12.62 14.26
N GLU A 45 -4.90 -11.48 14.36
CA GLU A 45 -4.26 -10.17 14.54
C GLU A 45 -3.40 -10.12 15.81
N SER A 46 -3.84 -10.74 16.90
CA SER A 46 -3.13 -10.80 18.18
C SER A 46 -1.94 -11.77 18.18
N SER A 47 -1.89 -12.69 17.20
CA SER A 47 -0.78 -13.63 17.04
C SER A 47 0.43 -13.01 16.32
N LEU A 48 0.27 -11.82 15.74
CA LEU A 48 1.26 -11.13 14.94
C LEU A 48 1.89 -9.96 15.69
N PHE A 49 3.12 -9.61 15.31
CA PHE A 49 3.80 -8.42 15.81
C PHE A 49 3.56 -7.24 14.88
N TRP A 50 2.79 -6.26 15.36
CA TRP A 50 2.46 -5.04 14.62
C TRP A 50 3.35 -3.89 15.07
N PHE A 51 3.81 -3.09 14.12
CA PHE A 51 4.55 -1.86 14.38
C PHE A 51 4.02 -0.72 13.53
N GLN A 52 4.09 0.50 14.07
CA GLN A 52 3.65 1.69 13.36
C GLN A 52 4.62 1.97 12.20
N ASP A 53 4.08 2.20 11.01
CA ASP A 53 4.86 2.58 9.84
C ASP A 53 5.13 4.09 9.82
N GLY A 54 5.78 4.59 10.87
CA GLY A 54 6.04 6.02 11.03
C GLY A 54 7.06 6.59 10.06
N MET A 55 7.85 5.74 9.39
CA MET A 55 8.83 6.18 8.40
C MET A 55 8.15 6.70 7.14
N HIS A 56 7.05 6.08 6.71
CA HIS A 56 6.29 6.50 5.53
C HIS A 56 5.02 7.28 5.90
N HIS A 57 4.41 6.96 7.05
CA HIS A 57 3.15 7.51 7.52
C HIS A 57 3.26 7.96 8.98
N GLY A 58 4.04 9.02 9.20
CA GLY A 58 4.28 9.61 10.52
C GLY A 58 3.07 10.32 11.14
N GLU A 59 2.14 10.78 10.30
CA GLU A 59 0.92 11.47 10.70
C GLU A 59 -0.32 10.55 10.56
N PRO A 60 -1.46 10.88 11.20
CA PRO A 60 -2.70 10.18 10.98
C PRO A 60 -3.07 10.12 9.49
N LEU A 61 -3.34 8.92 8.99
CA LEU A 61 -3.76 8.67 7.61
C LEU A 61 -5.11 9.32 7.32
N TYR A 62 -5.16 10.19 6.32
CA TYR A 62 -6.45 10.65 5.84
C TYR A 62 -7.19 9.52 5.11
N PRO A 63 -8.54 9.51 5.13
CA PRO A 63 -9.35 8.43 4.54
C PRO A 63 -9.04 8.16 3.07
N LEU A 64 -8.90 9.22 2.27
CA LEU A 64 -8.58 9.12 0.84
C LEU A 64 -7.13 8.68 0.61
N ASP A 65 -6.21 9.15 1.46
CA ASP A 65 -4.79 8.81 1.37
C ASP A 65 -4.52 7.35 1.70
N ALA A 66 -5.43 6.66 2.41
CA ALA A 66 -5.35 5.24 2.70
C ALA A 66 -5.28 4.36 1.42
N ILE A 67 -5.65 4.89 0.25
CA ILE A 67 -5.48 4.19 -1.03
C ILE A 67 -4.01 3.88 -1.32
N HIS A 68 -3.10 4.77 -0.95
CA HIS A 68 -1.66 4.59 -1.19
C HIS A 68 -1.09 3.41 -0.40
N PRO A 69 -1.29 3.30 0.93
CA PRO A 69 -0.85 2.14 1.68
C PRO A 69 -1.54 0.85 1.27
N MET A 70 -2.81 0.88 0.87
CA MET A 70 -3.44 -0.32 0.30
C MET A 70 -2.77 -0.77 -1.01
N ALA A 71 -2.40 0.17 -1.89
CA ALA A 71 -1.73 -0.15 -3.15
C ALA A 71 -0.37 -0.80 -2.93
N TRP A 72 0.47 -0.27 -2.03
CA TRP A 72 1.78 -0.88 -1.80
C TRP A 72 1.71 -2.16 -0.95
N GLN A 73 0.70 -2.33 -0.09
CA GLN A 73 0.41 -3.64 0.55
C GLN A 73 0.26 -4.73 -0.52
N TRP A 74 -0.55 -4.46 -1.56
CA TRP A 74 -0.78 -5.39 -2.65
C TRP A 74 0.47 -5.58 -3.51
N ALA A 75 1.16 -4.49 -3.88
CA ALA A 75 2.37 -4.57 -4.66
C ALA A 75 3.43 -5.41 -3.93
N LEU A 76 3.82 -5.04 -2.72
CA LEU A 76 4.85 -5.75 -1.96
C LEU A 76 4.47 -7.21 -1.71
N SER A 77 3.20 -7.49 -1.39
CA SER A 77 2.73 -8.86 -1.19
C SER A 77 2.79 -9.68 -2.48
N SER A 78 2.43 -9.10 -3.62
CA SER A 78 2.58 -9.74 -4.93
C SER A 78 4.06 -10.01 -5.27
N TYR A 79 4.94 -9.04 -4.99
CA TYR A 79 6.37 -9.22 -5.22
C TYR A 79 6.99 -10.30 -4.33
N ASN A 80 6.64 -10.32 -3.05
CA ASN A 80 7.10 -11.35 -2.11
C ASN A 80 6.56 -12.72 -2.47
N SER A 81 5.26 -12.84 -2.76
CA SER A 81 4.63 -14.16 -2.94
C SER A 81 4.76 -14.72 -4.36
N ARG A 82 4.86 -13.88 -5.40
CA ARG A 82 4.70 -14.31 -6.80
C ARG A 82 5.79 -13.79 -7.75
N THR A 83 6.32 -12.59 -7.56
CA THR A 83 7.32 -12.01 -8.50
C THR A 83 8.75 -12.41 -8.14
N PHE A 84 9.28 -12.00 -6.99
CA PHE A 84 10.58 -12.45 -6.53
C PHE A 84 10.50 -13.77 -5.79
N VAL A 85 9.35 -14.09 -5.18
CA VAL A 85 9.15 -15.33 -4.39
C VAL A 85 10.10 -15.35 -3.19
N VAL A 86 10.11 -14.26 -2.42
CA VAL A 86 10.99 -14.09 -1.24
C VAL A 86 10.76 -15.26 -0.27
N PRO A 87 11.80 -16.05 0.09
CA PRO A 87 11.56 -17.36 0.71
C PRO A 87 10.77 -17.34 2.02
N PRO A 88 11.08 -16.46 2.99
CA PRO A 88 10.36 -16.43 4.27
C PRO A 88 9.09 -15.56 4.25
N ALA A 89 8.73 -14.91 3.13
CA ALA A 89 7.72 -13.84 3.14
C ALA A 89 6.62 -14.02 2.11
N LEU A 90 5.37 -13.82 2.53
CA LEU A 90 4.19 -13.74 1.67
C LEU A 90 3.74 -12.31 1.39
N GLY A 91 4.30 -11.33 2.09
CA GLY A 91 3.87 -9.94 2.00
C GLY A 91 3.72 -9.30 3.37
N ILE A 92 2.80 -8.36 3.45
CA ILE A 92 2.46 -7.64 4.67
C ILE A 92 0.95 -7.47 4.78
N SER A 93 0.47 -7.19 6.00
CA SER A 93 -0.90 -6.75 6.25
C SER A 93 -0.88 -5.39 6.94
N HIS A 94 -1.87 -4.55 6.64
CA HIS A 94 -2.05 -3.24 7.22
C HIS A 94 -3.27 -3.20 8.12
N ARG A 95 -3.17 -2.43 9.20
CA ARG A 95 -4.30 -2.02 10.04
C ARG A 95 -4.12 -0.58 10.46
N VAL A 96 -5.22 0.14 10.57
CA VAL A 96 -5.25 1.47 11.18
C VAL A 96 -5.68 1.34 12.63
N LEU A 97 -5.02 2.10 13.51
CA LEU A 97 -5.40 2.28 14.91
C LEU A 97 -5.29 3.76 15.27
N ASN A 98 -6.40 4.37 15.66
CA ASN A 98 -6.48 5.80 16.00
C ASN A 98 -5.90 6.71 14.90
N GLY A 99 -6.13 6.36 13.64
CA GLY A 99 -5.62 7.08 12.46
C GLY A 99 -4.20 6.69 12.02
N TYR A 100 -3.42 5.99 12.83
CA TYR A 100 -2.05 5.60 12.46
C TYR A 100 -2.00 4.25 11.77
N LEU A 101 -1.13 4.13 10.76
CA LEU A 101 -0.88 2.89 10.04
C LEU A 101 0.03 1.95 10.84
N TYR A 102 -0.41 0.72 11.01
CA TYR A 102 0.36 -0.39 11.55
C TYR A 102 0.52 -1.47 10.49
N ILE A 103 1.71 -2.04 10.42
CA ILE A 103 2.03 -3.10 9.48
C ILE A 103 2.59 -4.33 10.19
N THR A 104 2.40 -5.49 9.58
CA THR A 104 3.02 -6.76 10.00
C THR A 104 3.46 -7.54 8.77
N PRO A 105 4.65 -8.18 8.78
CA PRO A 105 5.01 -9.17 7.78
C PRO A 105 4.13 -10.41 7.91
N ILE A 106 3.84 -11.05 6.77
CA ILE A 106 3.17 -12.34 6.70
C ILE A 106 4.23 -13.41 6.41
N PRO A 107 4.62 -14.23 7.40
CA PRO A 107 5.68 -15.21 7.22
C PRO A 107 5.20 -16.47 6.50
N VAL A 108 6.13 -17.16 5.84
CA VAL A 108 5.99 -18.57 5.48
C VAL A 108 6.46 -19.40 6.67
N THR A 109 5.56 -20.17 7.28
CA THR A 109 5.86 -20.93 8.50
C THR A 109 6.31 -22.36 8.26
N ASP A 110 6.03 -22.94 7.08
CA ASP A 110 6.48 -24.28 6.70
C ASP A 110 7.91 -24.24 6.14
N PRO A 111 8.91 -24.86 6.80
CA PRO A 111 10.29 -24.88 6.32
C PRO A 111 10.45 -25.49 4.92
N LYS A 112 9.61 -26.47 4.55
CA LYS A 112 9.66 -27.10 3.21
C LYS A 112 9.22 -26.12 2.13
N GLU A 113 8.23 -25.28 2.44
CA GLU A 113 7.78 -24.24 1.53
C GLU A 113 8.85 -23.15 1.37
N VAL A 114 9.52 -22.78 2.46
CA VAL A 114 10.67 -21.85 2.39
C VAL A 114 11.75 -22.42 1.47
N GLU A 115 12.15 -23.68 1.66
CA GLU A 115 13.16 -24.34 0.83
C GLU A 115 12.75 -24.39 -0.66
N ARG A 116 11.50 -24.74 -0.96
CA ARG A 116 10.97 -24.73 -2.33
C ARG A 116 11.07 -23.36 -2.99
N ARG A 117 10.87 -22.28 -2.23
CA ARG A 117 10.92 -20.89 -2.72
C ARG A 117 12.35 -20.41 -2.99
N VAL A 118 13.33 -20.92 -2.26
CA VAL A 118 14.74 -20.52 -2.37
C VAL A 118 15.24 -20.60 -3.81
N GLU A 119 14.93 -21.69 -4.53
CA GLU A 119 15.41 -21.89 -5.89
C GLU A 119 14.81 -20.89 -6.89
N LEU A 120 13.51 -20.57 -6.75
CA LEU A 120 12.87 -19.52 -7.55
C LEU A 120 13.43 -18.14 -7.23
N PHE A 121 13.61 -17.82 -5.95
CA PHE A 121 14.15 -16.55 -5.50
C PHE A 121 15.58 -16.34 -6.02
N LYS A 122 16.48 -17.32 -5.81
CA LYS A 122 17.86 -17.27 -6.29
C LYS A 122 17.93 -17.00 -7.79
N LYS A 123 17.13 -17.72 -8.58
CA LYS A 123 17.09 -17.52 -10.05
C LYS A 123 16.66 -16.09 -10.42
N ARG A 124 15.56 -15.61 -9.83
CA ARG A 124 14.94 -14.33 -10.21
C ARG A 124 15.69 -13.13 -9.64
N ALA A 125 15.95 -13.12 -8.34
CA ALA A 125 16.75 -12.09 -7.68
C ALA A 125 18.18 -12.08 -8.22
N GLY A 126 18.78 -13.27 -8.43
CA GLY A 126 20.10 -13.39 -9.04
C GLY A 126 20.17 -12.72 -10.41
N HIS A 127 19.25 -13.05 -11.32
CA HIS A 127 19.17 -12.39 -12.63
C HIS A 127 18.96 -10.87 -12.48
N TYR A 128 17.99 -10.43 -11.67
CA TYR A 128 17.68 -9.01 -11.52
C TYR A 128 18.87 -8.20 -11.01
N TYR A 129 19.51 -8.63 -9.93
CA TYR A 129 20.61 -7.88 -9.31
C TYR A 129 21.93 -7.99 -10.08
N GLN A 130 22.21 -9.12 -10.74
CA GLN A 130 23.39 -9.22 -11.62
C GLN A 130 23.31 -8.29 -12.83
N ASN A 131 22.09 -8.02 -13.32
CA ASN A 131 21.85 -7.17 -14.48
C ASN A 131 21.38 -5.76 -14.09
N TRP A 132 21.47 -5.39 -12.81
CA TRP A 132 20.88 -4.16 -12.26
C TRP A 132 21.26 -2.91 -13.05
N ASN A 133 22.54 -2.73 -13.39
CA ASN A 133 22.98 -1.54 -14.12
C ASN A 133 22.32 -1.43 -15.51
N SER A 134 22.21 -2.53 -16.26
CA SER A 134 21.54 -2.51 -17.57
C SER A 134 20.05 -2.19 -17.43
N ILE A 135 19.38 -2.86 -16.48
CA ILE A 135 17.96 -2.65 -16.19
C ILE A 135 17.70 -1.20 -15.77
N PHE A 136 18.59 -0.63 -14.96
CA PHE A 136 18.51 0.75 -14.50
C PHE A 136 18.67 1.74 -15.66
N GLU A 137 19.66 1.55 -16.55
CA GLU A 137 19.83 2.43 -17.71
C GLU A 137 18.62 2.35 -18.67
N GLU A 138 18.07 1.16 -18.90
CA GLU A 138 16.83 0.99 -19.69
C GLU A 138 15.63 1.69 -19.04
N TRP A 139 15.46 1.52 -17.73
CA TRP A 139 14.42 2.21 -16.98
C TRP A 139 14.60 3.74 -17.03
N LYS A 140 15.82 4.23 -16.88
CA LYS A 140 16.14 5.66 -16.89
C LYS A 140 15.76 6.32 -18.21
N VAL A 141 16.04 5.68 -19.35
CA VAL A 141 15.62 6.19 -20.66
C VAL A 141 14.10 6.37 -20.73
N ASN A 142 13.34 5.40 -20.22
CA ASN A 142 11.87 5.50 -20.19
C ASN A 142 11.38 6.59 -19.21
N ALA A 143 12.01 6.71 -18.04
CA ALA A 143 11.69 7.75 -17.07
C ALA A 143 11.95 9.16 -17.63
N GLU A 144 13.12 9.37 -18.27
CA GLU A 144 13.47 10.64 -18.92
C GLU A 144 12.52 10.98 -20.08
N LYS A 145 12.00 9.98 -20.81
CA LYS A 145 10.98 10.19 -21.83
C LYS A 145 9.69 10.74 -21.22
N ILE A 146 9.21 10.13 -20.14
CA ILE A 146 7.99 10.59 -19.43
C ILE A 146 8.20 12.00 -18.87
N ILE A 147 9.38 12.29 -18.31
CA ILE A 147 9.71 13.64 -17.82
C ILE A 147 9.57 14.66 -18.96
N LYS A 148 10.17 14.41 -20.12
CA LYS A 148 10.07 15.31 -21.27
C LYS A 148 8.63 15.46 -21.79
N GLU A 149 7.86 14.37 -21.80
CA GLU A 149 6.43 14.41 -22.16
C GLU A 149 5.65 15.31 -21.19
N MET A 150 5.89 15.18 -19.88
CA MET A 150 5.26 16.03 -18.86
C MET A 150 5.71 17.49 -18.94
N GLU A 151 7.00 17.75 -19.20
CA GLU A 151 7.54 19.10 -19.40
C GLU A 151 6.98 19.78 -20.65
N SER A 152 6.53 19.00 -21.63
CA SER A 152 5.92 19.52 -22.86
C SER A 152 4.41 19.81 -22.77
N LEU A 153 3.78 19.54 -21.63
CA LEU A 153 2.35 19.84 -21.42
C LEU A 153 2.12 21.36 -21.35
N GLU A 154 1.12 21.86 -22.07
CA GLU A 154 0.76 23.27 -22.14
C GLU A 154 -0.59 23.54 -21.47
N PHE A 155 -0.55 24.18 -20.29
CA PHE A 155 -1.76 24.56 -19.58
C PHE A 155 -2.32 25.87 -20.16
N ASN A 156 -3.19 25.74 -21.16
CA ASN A 156 -3.94 26.87 -21.72
C ASN A 156 -5.17 27.21 -20.87
N ASP A 157 -5.55 28.49 -20.86
CA ASP A 157 -6.81 28.92 -20.25
C ASP A 157 -8.00 28.24 -20.92
N LEU A 158 -8.94 27.76 -20.11
CA LEU A 158 -10.17 27.17 -20.63
C LEU A 158 -11.07 28.28 -21.23
N PRO A 159 -11.83 27.98 -22.30
CA PRO A 159 -12.83 28.91 -22.79
C PRO A 159 -13.93 29.14 -21.73
N GLU A 160 -14.58 30.31 -21.75
CA GLU A 160 -15.71 30.61 -20.85
C GLU A 160 -16.86 29.60 -21.04
N PHE A 161 -17.10 29.17 -22.28
CA PHE A 161 -18.07 28.13 -22.64
C PHE A 161 -17.49 27.20 -23.72
N GLU A 162 -17.92 25.94 -23.70
CA GLU A 162 -17.63 24.98 -24.76
C GLU A 162 -18.35 25.33 -26.06
N ASP A 163 -17.80 24.85 -27.17
CA ASP A 163 -18.46 24.96 -28.47
C ASP A 163 -19.81 24.20 -28.45
N GLU A 164 -20.85 24.80 -29.04
CA GLU A 164 -22.20 24.22 -29.10
C GLU A 164 -22.22 22.85 -29.80
N GLU A 165 -21.24 22.57 -30.66
CA GLU A 165 -21.06 21.27 -31.29
C GLU A 165 -20.95 20.12 -30.29
N ILE A 166 -20.38 20.33 -29.10
CA ILE A 166 -20.31 19.30 -28.06
C ILE A 166 -21.71 18.77 -27.74
N VAL A 167 -22.69 19.68 -27.66
CA VAL A 167 -24.10 19.36 -27.40
C VAL A 167 -24.79 18.90 -28.68
N PHE A 168 -24.69 19.66 -29.77
CA PHE A 168 -25.47 19.41 -30.99
C PHE A 168 -25.06 18.13 -31.72
N LYS A 169 -23.78 17.75 -31.65
CA LYS A 169 -23.27 16.48 -32.20
C LYS A 169 -23.21 15.35 -31.18
N HIS A 170 -23.64 15.61 -29.94
CA HIS A 170 -23.75 14.62 -28.86
C HIS A 170 -22.41 13.93 -28.57
N LEU A 171 -21.33 14.72 -28.57
CA LEU A 171 -19.97 14.17 -28.49
C LEU A 171 -19.69 13.53 -27.13
N GLY A 172 -20.42 13.92 -26.08
CA GLY A 172 -20.32 13.32 -24.74
C GLY A 172 -19.00 13.59 -24.01
N LEU A 173 -18.13 14.42 -24.60
CA LEU A 173 -16.83 14.79 -24.07
C LEU A 173 -16.58 16.27 -24.33
N SER A 174 -16.32 17.02 -23.26
CA SER A 174 -15.81 18.40 -23.33
C SER A 174 -14.29 18.33 -23.36
N LYS A 175 -13.67 19.05 -24.31
CA LYS A 175 -12.21 19.05 -24.42
C LYS A 175 -11.58 19.70 -23.19
N SER A 176 -12.22 20.73 -22.64
CA SER A 176 -11.80 21.44 -21.42
C SER A 176 -11.93 20.61 -20.14
N SER A 177 -12.71 19.52 -20.15
CA SER A 177 -12.92 18.67 -18.98
C SER A 177 -11.91 17.53 -18.85
N PHE A 178 -11.28 17.11 -19.96
CA PHE A 178 -10.51 15.86 -20.01
C PHE A 178 -9.19 15.94 -20.78
N THR A 179 -8.90 17.06 -21.44
CA THR A 179 -7.69 17.20 -22.28
C THR A 179 -6.82 18.30 -21.70
N LEU A 180 -5.66 17.91 -21.16
CA LEU A 180 -4.56 18.85 -20.98
C LEU A 180 -4.04 19.17 -22.39
N TYR A 181 -4.02 20.45 -22.73
CA TYR A 181 -3.46 20.90 -24.01
C TYR A 181 -1.94 20.83 -24.00
#